data_AF-A0A0F2P9L5-F1
#
_entry.id   AF-A0A0F2P9L5-F1
#
_cell.length_a   1.000
_cell.length_b   1.000
_cell.length_c   1.000
_cell.angle_alpha   90.00
_cell.angle_beta   90.00
_cell.angle_gamma   90.00
#
_symmetry.space_group_name_H-M   'P 1'
#
loop_
_entity.id
_entity.type
_entity.pdbx_description
1 polymer ?
#
loop_
_entity_poly.entity_id
_entity_poly.type
_entity_poly.pdbx_seq_one_letter_code
_entity_poly.pdbx_strand_id
1 'polypeptide(L)'
;MARFATVVILCSAAAFAAPSAIHALASRVEAVRSAEPCVIKGNISINTGERIYHVPGQEYYDPTRISPEYGERWFCSEADARAAGWRKARR
;
A
#
# COMPACT_ATOMS: atom_id res chain seq x y z
N MET A 1 53.69 -20.27 24.02
CA MET A 1 53.17 -18.95 23.62
C MET A 1 52.45 -19.11 22.29
N ALA A 2 51.21 -18.63 22.23
CA ALA A 2 50.49 -18.20 21.04
C ALA A 2 50.15 -19.22 19.93
N ARG A 3 49.26 -20.20 20.17
CA ARG A 3 48.32 -20.74 19.13
C ARG A 3 47.00 -21.31 19.68
N PHE A 4 46.80 -21.31 21.00
CA PHE A 4 45.59 -21.81 21.67
C PHE A 4 44.44 -20.79 21.80
N ALA A 5 44.54 -19.62 21.16
CA ALA A 5 43.64 -18.47 21.44
C ALA A 5 43.11 -17.74 20.18
N THR A 6 42.93 -18.40 19.04
CA THR A 6 42.50 -17.70 17.81
C THR A 6 41.22 -18.23 17.16
N VAL A 7 40.58 -19.28 17.65
CA VAL A 7 39.26 -19.68 17.11
C VAL A 7 38.27 -20.05 18.21
N VAL A 8 38.29 -19.29 19.30
CA VAL A 8 37.06 -18.95 20.01
C VAL A 8 36.66 -17.59 19.42
N ILE A 9 35.40 -17.39 19.06
CA ILE A 9 34.85 -16.16 18.43
C ILE A 9 34.89 -16.13 16.89
N LEU A 10 34.21 -17.09 16.24
CA LEU A 10 33.28 -16.74 15.17
C LEU A 10 31.93 -17.37 15.52
N CYS A 11 31.35 -16.80 16.58
CA CYS A 11 29.92 -16.86 16.84
C CYS A 11 29.13 -16.49 15.58
N SER A 12 27.92 -17.04 15.49
CA SER A 12 26.81 -16.50 14.71
C SER A 12 26.76 -16.85 13.21
N ALA A 13 26.57 -18.13 12.88
CA ALA A 13 25.83 -18.46 11.65
C ALA A 13 24.97 -19.74 11.75
N ALA A 14 24.83 -20.31 12.95
CA ALA A 14 23.97 -21.46 13.22
C ALA A 14 22.61 -21.01 13.79
N ALA A 15 21.92 -20.12 13.09
CA ALA A 15 20.50 -19.82 13.33
C ALA A 15 20.06 -18.90 12.21
N PHE A 16 19.35 -19.41 11.21
CA PHE A 16 18.23 -18.77 10.48
C PHE A 16 17.77 -19.75 9.39
N ALA A 17 17.72 -21.05 9.72
CA ALA A 17 16.99 -22.02 8.93
C ALA A 17 15.52 -21.93 9.36
N ALA A 18 14.67 -21.56 8.39
CA ALA A 18 13.20 -21.54 8.40
C ALA A 18 12.49 -20.39 9.14
N PRO A 19 11.98 -19.39 8.40
CA PRO A 19 10.75 -18.72 8.73
C PRO A 19 9.63 -19.13 7.76
N SER A 20 9.56 -20.39 7.29
CA SER A 20 8.57 -20.78 6.27
C SER A 20 7.14 -20.94 6.83
N ALA A 21 6.97 -21.18 8.14
CA ALA A 21 5.65 -21.32 8.74
C ALA A 21 4.98 -19.98 9.10
N ILE A 22 5.78 -18.98 9.49
CA ILE A 22 5.26 -17.65 9.90
C ILE A 22 4.84 -16.83 8.66
N HIS A 23 5.56 -16.95 7.54
CA HIS A 23 5.18 -16.30 6.28
C HIS A 23 3.86 -16.85 5.69
N ALA A 24 3.56 -18.14 5.87
CA ALA A 24 2.35 -18.77 5.35
C ALA A 24 1.06 -18.35 6.09
N LEU A 25 1.17 -17.93 7.35
CA LEU A 25 0.06 -17.35 8.12
C LEU A 25 -0.08 -15.85 7.85
N ALA A 26 1.03 -15.14 7.62
CA ALA A 26 1.02 -13.73 7.24
C ALA A 26 0.29 -13.50 5.90
N SER A 27 0.46 -14.38 4.91
CA SER A 27 -0.22 -14.26 3.61
C SER A 27 -1.75 -14.38 3.69
N ARG A 28 -2.28 -15.13 4.66
CA ARG A 28 -3.74 -15.23 4.89
C ARG A 28 -4.32 -14.02 5.60
N VAL A 29 -3.55 -13.32 6.43
CA VAL A 29 -3.98 -12.06 7.07
C VAL A 29 -3.93 -10.91 6.07
N GLU A 30 -2.96 -10.89 5.15
CA GLU A 30 -2.87 -9.90 4.07
C GLU A 30 -4.02 -10.04 3.06
N ALA A 31 -4.42 -11.29 2.75
CA ALA A 31 -5.53 -11.56 1.84
C ALA A 31 -6.89 -11.06 2.37
N VAL A 32 -7.07 -10.98 3.70
CA VAL A 32 -8.28 -10.43 4.33
C VAL A 32 -8.27 -8.89 4.34
N ARG A 33 -7.10 -8.25 4.46
CA ARG A 33 -6.94 -6.80 4.25
C ARG A 33 -7.16 -6.36 2.79
N SER A 34 -7.04 -7.28 1.85
CA SER A 34 -7.15 -7.00 0.42
C SER A 34 -8.60 -6.93 -0.09
N ALA A 35 -9.59 -7.20 0.77
CA ALA A 35 -11.00 -7.19 0.43
C ALA A 35 -11.75 -5.95 0.94
N GLU A 36 -11.03 -4.92 1.42
CA GLU A 36 -11.67 -3.62 1.63
C GLU A 36 -12.10 -3.10 0.25
N PRO A 37 -13.40 -2.78 0.05
CA PRO A 37 -13.83 -2.18 -1.20
C PRO A 37 -13.02 -0.90 -1.40
N CYS A 38 -12.41 -0.73 -2.57
CA CYS A 38 -11.59 0.45 -2.85
C CYS A 38 -12.49 1.69 -2.85
N VAL A 39 -12.56 2.37 -1.71
CA VAL A 39 -13.52 3.45 -1.44
C VAL A 39 -13.03 4.81 -1.92
N ILE A 40 -11.75 4.96 -2.28
CA ILE A 40 -11.23 6.27 -2.66
C ILE A 40 -11.60 6.53 -4.11
N LYS A 41 -12.39 7.58 -4.36
CA LYS A 41 -12.88 7.93 -5.69
C LYS A 41 -11.91 8.88 -6.37
N GLY A 42 -11.28 8.46 -7.46
CA GLY A 42 -10.44 9.31 -8.30
C GLY A 42 -11.20 9.85 -9.51
N ASN A 43 -11.59 11.13 -9.46
CA ASN A 43 -12.21 11.89 -10.56
C ASN A 43 -11.23 12.82 -11.31
N ILE A 44 -11.41 13.00 -12.62
CA ILE A 44 -10.61 13.89 -13.47
C ILE A 44 -11.48 15.08 -13.85
N SER A 45 -11.06 16.28 -13.46
CA SER A 45 -11.76 17.51 -13.83
C SER A 45 -11.73 17.71 -15.34
N ILE A 46 -12.89 17.62 -16.01
CA ILE A 46 -13.01 17.76 -17.46
C ILE A 46 -12.49 19.13 -17.94
N ASN A 47 -12.63 20.17 -17.12
CA ASN A 47 -12.22 21.54 -17.47
C ASN A 47 -10.72 21.78 -17.30
N THR A 48 -10.07 21.14 -16.32
CA THR A 48 -8.67 21.43 -15.94
C THR A 48 -7.71 20.25 -16.17
N GLY A 49 -8.24 19.06 -16.46
CA GLY A 49 -7.46 17.81 -16.53
C GLY A 49 -6.87 17.37 -15.18
N GLU A 50 -7.26 18.02 -14.08
CA GLU A 50 -6.71 17.71 -12.77
C GLU A 50 -7.22 16.37 -12.26
N ARG A 51 -6.29 15.55 -11.78
CA ARG A 51 -6.55 14.26 -11.13
C ARG A 51 -6.79 14.48 -9.64
N ILE A 52 -8.05 14.36 -9.22
CA ILE A 52 -8.47 14.66 -7.85
C ILE A 52 -9.08 13.39 -7.23
N TYR A 53 -8.58 12.99 -6.06
CA TYR A 53 -9.16 11.89 -5.31
C TYR A 53 -9.97 12.40 -4.11
N HIS A 54 -11.09 11.73 -3.85
CA HIS A 54 -12.01 11.98 -2.75
C HIS A 54 -12.01 10.77 -1.82
N VAL A 55 -11.93 11.03 -0.52
CA VAL A 55 -12.03 10.01 0.53
C VAL A 55 -13.42 10.05 1.18
N PRO A 56 -13.90 8.94 1.76
CA PRO A 56 -15.15 8.93 2.51
C PRO A 56 -15.14 10.02 3.60
N GLY A 57 -16.26 10.75 3.73
CA GLY A 57 -16.40 11.86 4.68
C GLY A 57 -16.09 13.26 4.12
N GLN A 58 -15.67 13.36 2.85
CA GLN A 58 -15.56 14.65 2.16
C GLN A 58 -16.91 15.12 1.60
N GLU A 59 -17.09 16.44 1.48
CA GLU A 59 -18.32 17.10 1.04
C GLU A 59 -18.76 16.60 -0.34
N TYR A 60 -17.80 16.44 -1.24
CA TYR A 60 -18.06 16.03 -2.62
C TYR A 60 -17.88 14.53 -2.85
N TYR A 61 -17.73 13.72 -1.80
CA TYR A 61 -17.53 12.28 -1.96
C TYR A 61 -18.75 11.60 -2.59
N ASP A 62 -19.96 11.84 -2.05
CA ASP A 62 -21.20 11.24 -2.54
C ASP A 62 -21.61 11.67 -3.95
N PRO A 63 -21.59 12.97 -4.31
CA PRO A 63 -21.96 13.40 -5.66
C PRO A 63 -20.93 13.01 -6.72
N THR A 64 -19.67 12.75 -6.34
CA THR A 64 -18.64 12.30 -7.28
C THR A 64 -18.96 10.89 -7.77
N ARG A 65 -19.22 10.79 -9.08
CA ARG A 65 -19.34 9.53 -9.81
C ARG A 65 -18.08 9.33 -10.62
N ILE A 66 -17.59 8.09 -10.63
CA ILE A 66 -16.39 7.71 -11.37
C ILE A 66 -16.81 7.10 -12.69
N SER A 67 -16.27 7.64 -13.77
CA SER A 67 -16.50 7.25 -15.15
C SER A 67 -15.18 6.72 -15.75
N PRO A 68 -14.98 5.38 -15.79
CA PRO A 68 -13.74 4.77 -16.27
C PRO A 68 -13.35 5.13 -17.71
N GLU A 69 -14.33 5.50 -18.53
CA GLU A 69 -14.17 5.97 -19.91
C GLU A 69 -13.27 7.22 -20.03
N TYR A 70 -13.25 8.07 -18.99
CA TYR A 70 -12.38 9.25 -18.92
C TYR A 70 -11.04 8.98 -18.23
N GLY A 71 -10.75 7.73 -17.85
CA GLY A 71 -9.55 7.35 -17.10
C GLY A 71 -9.68 7.55 -15.59
N GLU A 72 -10.89 7.84 -15.10
CA GLU A 72 -11.22 7.91 -13.69
C GLU A 72 -11.23 6.50 -13.07
N ARG A 73 -10.87 6.38 -11.79
CA ARG A 73 -10.79 5.06 -11.14
C ARG A 73 -10.89 5.15 -9.63
N TRP A 74 -11.15 3.99 -9.03
CA TRP A 74 -11.09 3.83 -7.58
C TRP A 74 -9.68 3.46 -7.12
N PHE A 75 -9.34 3.90 -5.92
CA PHE A 75 -8.11 3.56 -5.22
C PHE A 75 -8.45 2.91 -3.89
N CYS A 76 -7.59 2.00 -3.46
CA CYS A 76 -7.74 1.32 -2.18
C CYS A 76 -6.97 2.06 -1.07
N SER A 77 -5.95 2.86 -1.43
CA SER A 77 -5.22 3.72 -0.50
C SER A 77 -4.94 5.14 -1.05
N GLU A 78 -4.84 6.12 -0.16
CA GLU A 78 -4.44 7.50 -0.51
C GLU A 78 -2.98 7.55 -1.01
N ALA A 79 -2.16 6.56 -0.64
CA ALA A 79 -0.79 6.43 -1.12
C ALA A 79 -0.77 6.05 -2.61
N ASP A 80 -1.61 5.09 -3.03
CA ASP A 80 -1.72 4.67 -4.43
C ASP A 80 -2.23 5.80 -5.32
N ALA A 81 -3.23 6.54 -4.83
CA ALA A 81 -3.74 7.72 -5.53
C ALA A 81 -2.63 8.76 -5.74
N ARG A 82 -1.87 9.09 -4.69
CA ARG A 82 -0.74 10.03 -4.79
C ARG A 82 0.38 9.51 -5.69
N ALA A 83 0.74 8.23 -5.59
CA ALA A 83 1.74 7.60 -6.44
C ALA A 83 1.33 7.61 -7.92
N ALA A 84 0.03 7.51 -8.19
CA ALA A 84 -0.55 7.68 -9.53
C ALA A 84 -0.62 9.14 -10.02
N GLY A 85 -0.15 10.10 -9.22
CA GLY A 85 -0.16 11.53 -9.54
C GLY A 85 -1.50 12.22 -9.29
N TRP A 86 -2.31 11.72 -8.35
CA TRP A 86 -3.59 12.33 -7.97
C TRP A 86 -3.42 13.19 -6.72
N ARG A 87 -4.10 14.34 -6.68
CA ARG A 87 -4.13 15.20 -5.50
C ARG A 87 -5.39 15.01 -4.66
N LYS A 88 -5.31 15.26 -3.36
CA LYS A 88 -6.47 15.20 -2.47
C LYS A 88 -7.46 16.32 -2.80
N ALA A 89 -8.75 16.01 -2.74
CA ALA A 89 -9.77 17.04 -2.79
C ALA A 89 -9.70 17.93 -1.53
N ARG A 90 -9.88 19.24 -1.73
CA ARG A 90 -9.78 20.22 -0.65
C ARG A 90 -11.03 20.26 0.24
N ARG A 91 -12.14 19.73 -0.25
CA ARG A 91 -13.49 19.76 0.34
C ARG A 91 -14.18 18.44 0.08
#